data_AF-A0A434ZLZ1-F1
#
_entry.id   AF-A0A434ZLZ1-F1
#
_cell.length_a   1.000
_cell.length_b   1.000
_cell.length_c   1.000
_cell.angle_alpha   90.00
_cell.angle_beta   90.00
_cell.angle_gamma   90.00
#
_symmetry.space_group_name_H-M   'P 1'
#
loop_
_entity.id
_entity.type
_entity.pdbx_description
1 polymer ?
#
loop_
_entity_poly.entity_id
_entity_poly.type
_entity_poly.pdbx_seq_one_letter_code
_entity_poly.pdbx_strand_id
1 'polypeptide(L)'
;MTLNINKPLRVATVKIPARETASSFTVQSPRLSAWCSALTARMSGPGGAYNIGNLIGLCQGITAQILVSGNPDQPLWTGVPTAISHYLTGNFAAITMTSATAIFFASGEVYHRAWNERLNPRENLNRLGDFLSGVGAVCLGLALFELGHPLLALTSGLLHSVGKFGSACHRPGVQILNLSEHRLEPFRIMVLLSRLPALIAAGTGLCASLFKFEVGQPQHWSTPATLLVCYLLWSWADLLLFRSSQPRADGDHSAG
;
A
#
# COMPACT_ATOMS: atom_id res chain seq x y z
N MET A 1 -4.73 62.96 46.08
CA MET A 1 -5.65 62.94 47.24
C MET A 1 -5.86 61.48 47.61
N THR A 2 -5.59 61.17 48.87
CA THR A 2 -5.36 59.86 49.48
C THR A 2 -6.60 58.96 49.54
N LEU A 3 -6.35 57.64 49.47
CA LEU A 3 -7.28 56.52 49.53
C LEU A 3 -8.18 56.52 50.76
N ASN A 4 -9.46 56.16 50.60
CA ASN A 4 -10.35 55.77 51.69
C ASN A 4 -10.65 54.27 51.61
N ILE A 5 -10.01 53.51 52.50
CA ILE A 5 -10.14 52.07 52.70
C ILE A 5 -11.04 51.89 53.93
N ASN A 6 -12.35 51.74 53.72
CA ASN A 6 -13.27 51.25 54.76
C ASN A 6 -14.62 50.84 54.16
N LYS A 7 -14.66 49.68 53.49
CA LYS A 7 -15.93 48.97 53.29
C LYS A 7 -15.71 47.45 53.37
N PRO A 8 -16.22 46.78 54.41
CA PRO A 8 -16.05 45.33 54.57
C PRO A 8 -16.86 44.54 53.52
N LEU A 9 -16.22 43.46 53.05
CA LEU A 9 -16.65 42.50 52.03
C LEU A 9 -17.98 41.82 52.39
N ARG A 10 -18.99 41.98 51.53
CA ARG A 10 -20.24 41.20 51.60
C ARG A 10 -20.03 39.88 50.86
N VAL A 11 -19.82 38.80 51.61
CA VAL A 11 -19.77 37.42 51.08
C VAL A 11 -21.16 37.06 50.56
N ALA A 12 -21.30 36.97 49.24
CA ALA A 12 -22.50 36.45 48.60
C ALA A 12 -22.30 34.95 48.37
N THR A 13 -23.09 34.13 49.07
CA THR A 13 -23.17 32.69 48.87
C THR A 13 -23.78 32.40 47.50
N VAL A 14 -22.94 32.15 46.49
CA VAL A 14 -23.39 31.73 45.16
C VAL A 14 -23.75 30.25 45.23
N LYS A 15 -25.06 29.95 45.14
CA LYS A 15 -25.56 28.60 44.93
C LYS A 15 -25.12 28.14 43.54
N ILE A 16 -24.29 27.09 43.49
CA ILE A 16 -23.93 26.39 42.25
C ILE A 16 -25.12 25.53 41.83
N PRO A 17 -25.79 25.78 40.69
CA PRO A 17 -26.73 24.81 40.14
C PRO A 17 -25.95 23.61 39.59
N ALA A 18 -26.32 22.43 40.08
CA ALA A 18 -25.81 21.18 39.60
C ALA A 18 -26.30 20.91 38.17
N ARG A 19 -25.39 20.33 37.37
CA ARG A 19 -25.65 19.55 36.15
C ARG A 19 -25.86 20.34 34.86
N GLU A 20 -24.75 20.70 34.22
CA GLU A 20 -24.64 20.62 32.76
C GLU A 20 -23.66 19.50 32.43
N THR A 21 -24.19 18.48 31.77
CA THR A 21 -23.45 17.44 31.07
C THR A 21 -22.34 18.07 30.24
N ALA A 22 -21.10 17.62 30.47
CA ALA A 22 -19.99 17.83 29.55
C ALA A 22 -20.35 17.19 28.20
N SER A 23 -21.02 17.94 27.33
CA SER A 23 -20.95 17.72 25.90
C SER A 23 -19.50 17.99 25.51
N SER A 24 -18.79 16.91 25.21
CA SER A 24 -17.46 16.97 24.60
C SER A 24 -17.60 17.69 23.26
N PHE A 25 -17.38 19.00 23.27
CA PHE A 25 -17.29 19.81 22.07
C PHE A 25 -15.98 19.43 21.36
N THR A 26 -16.04 18.33 20.60
CA THR A 26 -14.97 17.91 19.72
C THR A 26 -15.00 18.85 18.52
N VAL A 27 -14.26 19.96 18.61
CA VAL A 27 -13.89 20.74 17.43
C VAL A 27 -12.90 19.91 16.63
N GLN A 28 -13.38 18.91 15.89
CA GLN A 28 -12.58 18.37 14.80
C GLN A 28 -12.36 19.54 13.85
N SER A 29 -11.10 19.98 13.72
CA SER A 29 -10.81 21.07 12.81
C SER A 29 -11.34 20.70 11.41
N PRO A 30 -12.06 21.59 10.72
CA PRO A 30 -12.65 21.29 9.42
C PRO A 30 -11.58 20.86 8.41
N ARG A 31 -10.33 21.29 8.62
CA ARG A 31 -9.17 20.83 7.86
C ARG A 31 -8.86 19.36 8.15
N LEU A 32 -8.65 18.94 9.40
CA LEU A 32 -8.37 17.53 9.71
C LEU A 32 -9.48 16.60 9.22
N SER A 33 -10.75 17.01 9.35
CA SER A 33 -11.88 16.26 8.80
C SER A 33 -11.79 16.13 7.28
N ALA A 34 -11.55 17.25 6.55
CA ALA A 34 -11.38 17.22 5.10
C ALA A 34 -10.17 16.38 4.64
N TRP A 35 -9.07 16.43 5.38
CA TRP A 35 -7.87 15.61 5.12
C TRP A 35 -8.15 14.12 5.33
N CYS A 36 -8.80 13.76 6.44
CA CYS A 36 -9.22 12.39 6.72
C CYS A 36 -10.19 11.87 5.66
N SER A 37 -11.16 12.68 5.24
CA SER A 37 -12.09 12.33 4.16
C SER A 37 -11.36 12.14 2.82
N ALA A 38 -10.42 13.02 2.47
CA ALA A 38 -9.63 12.89 1.25
C ALA A 38 -8.73 11.64 1.27
N LEU A 39 -8.10 11.34 2.40
CA LEU A 39 -7.32 10.12 2.59
C LEU A 39 -8.21 8.87 2.49
N THR A 40 -9.37 8.89 3.14
CA THR A 40 -10.33 7.78 3.10
C THR A 40 -10.83 7.54 1.67
N ALA A 41 -11.15 8.61 0.93
CA ALA A 41 -11.54 8.54 -0.47
C ALA A 41 -10.40 8.02 -1.36
N ARG A 42 -9.15 8.39 -1.08
CA ARG A 42 -7.98 7.84 -1.79
C ARG A 42 -7.76 6.36 -1.50
N MET A 43 -8.19 5.89 -0.33
CA MET A 43 -8.07 4.51 0.14
C MET A 43 -9.25 3.60 -0.18
N SER A 44 -10.34 4.11 -0.77
CA SER A 44 -11.57 3.35 -0.99
C SER A 44 -11.50 2.32 -2.13
N GLY A 45 -10.34 2.15 -2.77
CA GLY A 45 -10.15 1.26 -3.90
C GLY A 45 -8.73 0.68 -4.01
N PRO A 46 -8.52 -0.24 -4.97
CA PRO A 46 -7.25 -0.94 -5.13
C PRO A 46 -6.07 0.00 -5.38
N GLY A 47 -6.29 1.12 -6.09
CA GLY A 47 -5.23 2.11 -6.36
C GLY A 47 -4.59 2.71 -5.11
N GLY A 48 -5.37 2.99 -4.08
CA GLY A 48 -4.86 3.50 -2.80
C GLY A 48 -4.00 2.47 -2.08
N ALA A 49 -4.49 1.24 -1.98
CA ALA A 49 -3.77 0.13 -1.36
C ALA A 49 -2.45 -0.19 -2.09
N TYR A 50 -2.45 -0.21 -3.43
CA TYR A 50 -1.22 -0.37 -4.21
C TYR A 50 -0.22 0.76 -3.92
N ASN A 51 -0.66 2.01 -4.00
CA ASN A 51 0.24 3.16 -3.88
C ASN A 51 0.82 3.33 -2.47
N ILE A 52 0.05 3.04 -1.42
CA ILE A 52 0.60 3.01 -0.06
C ILE A 52 1.65 1.90 0.07
N GLY A 53 1.36 0.70 -0.43
CA GLY A 53 2.35 -0.38 -0.42
C GLY A 53 3.64 0.00 -1.16
N ASN A 54 3.52 0.63 -2.34
CA ASN A 54 4.66 1.10 -3.12
C ASN A 54 5.46 2.18 -2.38
N LEU A 55 4.78 3.13 -1.72
CA LEU A 55 5.42 4.19 -0.95
C LEU A 55 6.19 3.64 0.25
N ILE A 56 5.57 2.74 1.01
CA ILE A 56 6.21 2.08 2.14
C ILE A 56 7.45 1.31 1.67
N GLY A 57 7.32 0.52 0.59
CA GLY A 57 8.43 -0.24 0.01
C GLY A 57 9.59 0.66 -0.46
N LEU A 58 9.27 1.77 -1.13
CA LEU A 58 10.28 2.75 -1.58
C LEU A 58 11.01 3.38 -0.39
N CYS A 59 10.29 3.86 0.61
CA CYS A 59 10.88 4.45 1.81
C CYS A 59 11.78 3.46 2.55
N GLN A 60 11.37 2.20 2.67
CA GLN A 60 12.19 1.16 3.29
C GLN A 60 13.43 0.85 2.47
N GLY A 61 13.32 0.76 1.14
CA GLY A 61 14.46 0.51 0.26
C GLY A 61 15.51 1.62 0.35
N ILE A 62 15.08 2.88 0.30
CA ILE A 62 15.97 4.05 0.49
C ILE A 62 16.61 4.02 1.87
N THR A 63 15.82 3.76 2.92
CA THR A 63 16.32 3.70 4.30
C THR A 63 17.38 2.61 4.46
N ALA A 64 17.12 1.42 3.91
CA ALA A 64 18.08 0.32 3.92
C ALA A 64 19.38 0.70 3.20
N GLN A 65 19.30 1.37 2.04
CA GLN A 65 20.48 1.80 1.30
C GLN A 65 21.29 2.86 2.07
N ILE A 66 20.62 3.82 2.72
CA ILE A 66 21.27 4.84 3.55
C ILE A 66 22.01 4.18 4.71
N LEU A 67 21.38 3.21 5.39
CA LEU A 67 22.00 2.49 6.51
C LEU A 67 23.21 1.66 6.08
N VAL A 68 23.14 0.98 4.93
CA VAL A 68 24.24 0.17 4.38
C VAL A 68 25.40 1.04 3.87
N SER A 69 25.09 2.22 3.33
CA SER A 69 26.10 3.13 2.76
C SER A 69 26.72 4.07 3.82
N GLY A 70 26.24 4.01 5.07
CA GLY A 70 26.71 4.87 6.15
C GLY A 70 28.17 4.57 6.53
N ASN A 71 29.00 5.60 6.59
CA ASN A 71 30.36 5.50 7.10
C ASN A 71 30.37 5.95 8.59
N PRO A 72 30.88 5.13 9.53
CA PRO A 72 30.96 5.50 10.95
C PRO A 72 31.70 6.81 11.22
N ASP A 73 32.64 7.17 10.35
CA ASP A 73 33.52 8.33 10.50
C ASP A 73 32.91 9.63 9.95
N GLN A 74 31.71 9.58 9.36
CA GLN A 74 31.03 10.74 8.78
C GLN A 74 29.60 10.89 9.28
N PRO A 75 29.08 12.14 9.41
CA PRO A 75 27.67 12.34 9.70
C PRO A 75 26.79 11.70 8.62
N LEU A 76 25.80 10.90 9.03
CA LEU A 76 24.93 10.12 8.13
C LEU A 76 24.42 10.94 6.91
N TRP A 77 24.01 12.18 7.15
CA TRP A 77 23.44 13.08 6.14
C TRP A 77 24.36 13.41 4.97
N THR A 78 25.68 13.32 5.16
CA THR A 78 26.65 13.61 4.10
C THR A 78 26.63 12.56 2.99
N GLY A 79 26.35 11.30 3.33
CA GLY A 79 26.25 10.19 2.38
C GLY A 79 24.85 9.95 1.80
N VAL A 80 23.81 10.61 2.34
CA VAL A 80 22.40 10.37 1.94
C VAL A 80 22.15 10.61 0.45
N PRO A 81 22.60 11.71 -0.18
CA PRO A 81 22.37 11.93 -1.61
C PRO A 81 22.98 10.82 -2.48
N THR A 82 24.19 10.39 -2.14
CA THR A 82 24.90 9.30 -2.83
C THR A 82 24.17 7.97 -2.64
N ALA A 83 23.73 7.65 -1.42
CA ALA A 83 22.96 6.44 -1.15
C ALA A 83 21.64 6.42 -1.94
N ILE A 84 20.91 7.53 -2.00
CA ILE A 84 19.69 7.65 -2.81
C ILE A 84 20.01 7.45 -4.30
N SER A 85 21.06 8.08 -4.82
CA SER A 85 21.48 7.90 -6.22
C SER A 85 21.82 6.45 -6.54
N HIS A 86 22.54 5.76 -5.64
CA HIS A 86 22.83 4.34 -5.78
C HIS A 86 21.57 3.47 -5.74
N TYR A 87 20.64 3.75 -4.83
CA TYR A 87 19.37 3.04 -4.74
C TYR A 87 18.54 3.17 -6.03
N LEU A 88 18.51 4.37 -6.62
CA LEU A 88 17.66 4.64 -7.78
C LEU A 88 18.30 4.21 -9.10
N THR A 89 19.62 4.39 -9.22
CA THR A 89 20.32 4.35 -10.52
C THR A 89 21.70 3.71 -10.49
N GLY A 90 22.15 3.18 -9.36
CA GLY A 90 23.54 2.75 -9.17
C GLY A 90 23.97 1.57 -10.02
N ASN A 91 23.03 0.76 -10.51
CA ASN A 91 23.28 -0.36 -11.42
C ASN A 91 22.01 -0.73 -12.19
N PHE A 92 22.10 -1.73 -13.06
CA PHE A 92 20.96 -2.20 -13.85
C PHE A 92 19.78 -2.69 -13.00
N ALA A 93 20.04 -3.44 -11.93
CA ALA A 93 18.98 -3.90 -11.02
C ALA A 93 18.26 -2.73 -10.33
N ALA A 94 19.00 -1.70 -9.89
CA ALA A 94 18.47 -0.48 -9.27
C ALA A 94 17.58 0.32 -10.24
N ILE A 95 18.05 0.53 -11.48
CA ILE A 95 17.27 1.22 -12.53
C ILE A 95 15.97 0.45 -12.81
N THR A 96 16.08 -0.87 -12.92
CA THR A 96 14.93 -1.72 -13.25
C THR A 96 13.93 -1.78 -12.10
N MET A 97 14.39 -1.86 -10.85
CA MET A 97 13.55 -1.78 -9.65
C MET A 97 12.85 -0.43 -9.55
N THR A 98 13.58 0.67 -9.78
CA THR A 98 13.03 2.03 -9.78
C THR A 98 11.98 2.21 -10.86
N SER A 99 12.23 1.66 -12.06
CA SER A 99 11.27 1.66 -13.16
C SER A 99 10.01 0.88 -12.78
N ALA A 100 10.17 -0.30 -12.17
CA ALA A 100 9.05 -1.09 -11.67
C ALA A 100 8.21 -0.28 -10.67
N THR A 101 8.84 0.34 -9.66
CA THR A 101 8.18 1.17 -8.66
C THR A 101 7.43 2.35 -9.29
N ALA A 102 8.04 3.08 -10.22
CA ALA A 102 7.41 4.19 -10.92
C ALA A 102 6.17 3.74 -11.73
N ILE A 103 6.29 2.62 -12.44
CA ILE A 103 5.19 2.04 -13.21
C ILE A 103 4.06 1.55 -12.28
N PHE A 104 4.39 0.94 -11.13
CA PHE A 104 3.39 0.54 -10.15
C PHE A 104 2.66 1.74 -9.53
N PHE A 105 3.33 2.88 -9.31
CA PHE A 105 2.66 4.12 -8.90
C PHE A 105 1.70 4.63 -9.98
N ALA A 106 2.15 4.66 -11.24
CA ALA A 106 1.30 5.08 -12.36
C ALA A 106 0.08 4.15 -12.52
N SER A 107 0.28 2.84 -12.43
CA SER A 107 -0.79 1.83 -12.45
C SER A 107 -1.77 2.01 -11.28
N GLY A 108 -1.27 2.21 -10.07
CA GLY A 108 -2.09 2.49 -8.88
C GLY A 108 -2.96 3.74 -9.04
N GLU A 109 -2.43 4.80 -9.65
CA GLU A 109 -3.20 6.00 -9.98
C GLU A 109 -4.27 5.73 -11.05
N VAL A 110 -3.97 4.91 -12.07
CA VAL A 110 -4.98 4.47 -13.04
C VAL A 110 -6.11 3.68 -12.38
N TYR A 111 -5.80 2.76 -11.46
CA TYR A 111 -6.83 2.05 -10.68
C TYR A 111 -7.63 2.98 -9.79
N HIS A 112 -6.98 3.95 -9.14
CA HIS A 112 -7.69 4.93 -8.32
C HIS A 112 -8.72 5.69 -9.16
N ARG A 113 -8.34 6.14 -10.37
CA ARG A 113 -9.25 6.81 -11.31
C ARG A 113 -10.36 5.88 -11.83
N ALA A 114 -10.10 4.59 -11.95
CA ALA A 114 -11.10 3.61 -12.35
C ALA A 114 -12.20 3.43 -11.29
N TRP A 115 -11.84 3.57 -10.01
CA TRP A 115 -12.70 3.32 -8.85
C TRP A 115 -13.25 4.58 -8.16
N ASN A 116 -12.80 5.77 -8.56
CA ASN A 116 -13.13 7.03 -7.91
C ASN A 116 -14.65 7.25 -7.79
N GLU A 117 -15.18 7.09 -6.56
CA GLU A 117 -16.59 7.28 -6.16
C GLU A 117 -17.60 6.52 -7.02
N ARG A 118 -17.22 5.37 -7.58
CA ARG A 118 -18.07 4.57 -8.47
C ARG A 118 -18.50 3.26 -7.83
N LEU A 119 -19.80 2.98 -7.93
CA LEU A 119 -20.38 1.66 -7.59
C LEU A 119 -19.89 0.56 -8.53
N ASN A 120 -19.65 0.91 -9.80
CA ASN A 120 -19.12 0.02 -10.84
C ASN A 120 -17.82 0.65 -11.43
N PRO A 121 -16.65 0.02 -11.21
CA PRO A 121 -15.38 0.52 -11.73
C PRO A 121 -15.34 0.59 -13.26
N ARG A 122 -14.60 1.55 -13.81
CA ARG A 122 -14.40 1.68 -15.27
C ARG A 122 -13.49 0.56 -15.78
N GLU A 123 -14.05 -0.36 -16.56
CA GLU A 123 -13.33 -1.54 -17.07
C GLU A 123 -12.10 -1.19 -17.92
N ASN A 124 -12.22 -0.22 -18.83
CA ASN A 124 -11.11 0.22 -19.68
C ASN A 124 -9.90 0.72 -18.88
N LEU A 125 -10.14 1.45 -17.79
CA LEU A 125 -9.09 1.92 -16.90
C LEU A 125 -8.53 0.79 -16.04
N ASN A 126 -9.36 -0.13 -15.55
CA ASN A 126 -8.86 -1.33 -14.87
C ASN A 126 -7.93 -2.15 -15.77
N ARG A 127 -8.28 -2.32 -17.04
CA ARG A 127 -7.45 -3.03 -18.02
C ARG A 127 -6.14 -2.30 -18.34
N LEU A 128 -6.18 -0.96 -18.45
CA LEU A 128 -4.97 -0.15 -18.57
C LEU A 128 -4.08 -0.28 -17.32
N GLY A 129 -4.70 -0.27 -16.13
CA GLY A 129 -4.02 -0.49 -14.86
C GLY A 129 -3.37 -1.87 -14.79
N ASP A 130 -4.07 -2.91 -15.25
CA ASP A 130 -3.56 -4.28 -15.34
C ASP A 130 -2.39 -4.35 -16.33
N PHE A 131 -2.51 -3.74 -17.52
CA PHE A 131 -1.42 -3.69 -18.49
C PHE A 131 -0.15 -3.02 -17.93
N LEU A 132 -0.29 -1.82 -17.36
CA LEU A 132 0.85 -1.10 -16.75
C LEU A 132 1.46 -1.91 -15.60
N SER A 133 0.63 -2.50 -14.74
CA SER A 133 1.11 -3.38 -13.65
C SER A 133 1.87 -4.60 -14.19
N GLY A 134 1.47 -5.14 -15.34
CA GLY A 134 2.18 -6.22 -16.02
C GLY A 134 3.59 -5.80 -16.46
N VAL A 135 3.72 -4.61 -17.07
CA VAL A 135 5.03 -4.04 -17.44
C VAL A 135 5.90 -3.82 -16.19
N GLY A 136 5.32 -3.26 -15.13
CA GLY A 136 6.02 -3.07 -13.85
C GLY A 136 6.51 -4.40 -13.26
N ALA A 137 5.74 -5.48 -13.39
CA ALA A 137 6.13 -6.81 -12.95
C ALA A 137 7.26 -7.43 -13.79
N VAL A 138 7.31 -7.17 -15.10
CA VAL A 138 8.46 -7.57 -15.92
C VAL A 138 9.74 -6.89 -15.42
N CYS A 139 9.70 -5.58 -15.19
CA CYS A 139 10.82 -4.85 -14.60
C CYS A 139 11.19 -5.43 -13.21
N LEU A 140 10.21 -5.67 -12.33
CA LEU A 140 10.46 -6.28 -11.03
C LEU A 140 11.14 -7.65 -11.17
N GLY A 141 10.70 -8.49 -12.10
CA GLY A 141 11.30 -9.80 -12.37
C GLY A 141 12.75 -9.71 -12.80
N LEU A 142 13.06 -8.81 -13.74
CA LEU A 142 14.43 -8.55 -14.18
C LEU A 142 15.32 -8.07 -13.03
N ALA A 143 14.84 -7.13 -12.21
CA ALA A 143 15.58 -6.65 -11.04
C ALA A 143 15.84 -7.78 -10.03
N LEU A 144 14.84 -8.60 -9.71
CA LEU A 144 14.97 -9.73 -8.78
C LEU A 144 15.91 -10.82 -9.32
N PHE A 145 15.91 -11.06 -10.63
CA PHE A 145 16.80 -12.02 -11.25
C PHE A 145 18.26 -11.58 -11.11
N GLU A 146 18.54 -10.32 -11.42
CA GLU A 146 19.88 -9.70 -11.27
C GLU A 146 20.35 -9.64 -9.82
N LEU A 147 19.43 -9.47 -8.87
CA LEU A 147 19.71 -9.54 -7.43
C LEU A 147 19.89 -10.98 -6.90
N GLY A 148 19.84 -12.00 -7.76
CA GLY A 148 20.07 -13.39 -7.38
C GLY A 148 18.86 -14.06 -6.69
N HIS A 149 17.65 -13.55 -6.93
CA HIS A 149 16.40 -14.11 -6.39
C HIS A 149 15.52 -14.74 -7.49
N PRO A 150 15.96 -15.83 -8.15
CA PRO A 150 15.28 -16.38 -9.33
C PRO A 150 13.86 -16.88 -9.03
N LEU A 151 13.61 -17.46 -7.84
CA LEU A 151 12.27 -17.91 -7.48
C LEU A 151 11.28 -16.74 -7.39
N LEU A 152 11.71 -15.61 -6.81
CA LEU A 152 10.88 -14.40 -6.73
C LEU A 152 10.76 -13.72 -8.10
N ALA A 153 11.80 -13.77 -8.94
CA ALA A 153 11.72 -13.29 -10.31
C ALA A 153 10.68 -14.07 -11.13
N LEU A 154 10.62 -15.40 -10.96
CA LEU A 154 9.63 -16.26 -11.61
C LEU A 154 8.21 -16.00 -11.10
N THR A 155 8.04 -15.75 -9.80
CA THR A 155 6.70 -15.63 -9.20
C THR A 155 6.23 -14.17 -9.22
N SER A 156 6.86 -13.29 -8.45
CA SER A 156 6.53 -11.87 -8.38
C SER A 156 6.77 -11.10 -9.67
N GLY A 157 7.63 -11.60 -10.57
CA GLY A 157 7.87 -11.03 -11.88
C GLY A 157 7.05 -11.71 -12.98
N LEU A 158 7.49 -12.89 -13.42
CA LEU A 158 6.92 -13.57 -14.59
C LEU A 158 5.46 -13.98 -14.37
N LEU A 159 5.15 -14.77 -13.35
CA LEU A 159 3.79 -15.26 -13.08
C LEU A 159 2.82 -14.09 -12.84
N HIS A 160 3.26 -13.08 -12.10
CA HIS A 160 2.50 -11.86 -11.88
C HIS A 160 2.22 -11.11 -13.19
N SER A 161 3.23 -10.91 -14.03
CA SER A 161 3.10 -10.20 -15.31
C SER A 161 2.14 -10.92 -16.26
N VAL A 162 2.23 -12.25 -16.37
CA VAL A 162 1.31 -13.05 -17.19
C VAL A 162 -0.12 -12.92 -16.67
N GLY A 163 -0.33 -12.84 -15.36
CA GLY A 163 -1.66 -12.67 -14.77
C GLY A 163 -2.23 -11.29 -15.06
N LYS A 164 -1.41 -10.25 -14.94
CA LYS A 164 -1.78 -8.87 -15.23
C LYS A 164 -2.06 -8.65 -16.73
N PHE A 165 -1.20 -9.14 -17.62
CA PHE A 165 -1.44 -9.07 -19.07
C PHE A 165 -2.64 -9.91 -19.49
N GLY A 166 -2.80 -11.11 -18.93
CA GLY A 166 -3.99 -11.93 -19.15
C GLY A 166 -5.27 -11.20 -18.77
N SER A 167 -5.30 -10.58 -17.58
CA SER A 167 -6.44 -9.75 -17.12
C SER A 167 -6.69 -8.54 -18.03
N ALA A 168 -5.64 -7.87 -18.52
CA ALA A 168 -5.76 -6.74 -19.42
C ALA A 168 -6.31 -7.11 -20.81
N CYS A 169 -5.97 -8.30 -21.31
CA CYS A 169 -6.36 -8.77 -22.64
C CYS A 169 -7.70 -9.51 -22.65
N HIS A 170 -8.06 -10.17 -21.55
CA HIS A 170 -9.28 -10.96 -21.44
C HIS A 170 -10.53 -10.06 -21.59
N ARG A 171 -11.51 -10.52 -22.36
CA ARG A 171 -12.82 -9.89 -22.49
C ARG A 171 -13.85 -10.79 -21.81
N PRO A 172 -14.79 -10.24 -21.03
CA PRO A 172 -15.89 -11.01 -20.46
C PRO A 172 -16.61 -11.82 -21.55
N GLY A 173 -16.78 -13.13 -21.34
CA GLY A 173 -17.48 -14.04 -22.27
C GLY A 173 -16.61 -14.82 -23.27
N VAL A 174 -15.28 -14.67 -23.23
CA VAL A 174 -14.37 -15.51 -24.05
C VAL A 174 -13.89 -16.70 -23.21
N GLN A 175 -14.32 -17.92 -23.55
CA GLN A 175 -13.84 -19.13 -22.87
C GLN A 175 -12.34 -19.31 -23.04
N ILE A 176 -11.65 -19.59 -21.94
CA ILE A 176 -10.25 -20.02 -21.94
C ILE A 176 -10.22 -21.49 -21.54
N LEU A 177 -9.65 -22.33 -22.39
CA LEU A 177 -9.32 -23.74 -22.10
C LEU A 177 -10.51 -24.61 -21.62
N ASN A 178 -11.71 -24.43 -22.20
CA ASN A 178 -12.91 -25.22 -21.84
C ASN A 178 -13.27 -25.21 -20.34
N LEU A 179 -12.69 -24.29 -19.56
CA LEU A 179 -13.05 -24.10 -18.16
C LEU A 179 -14.39 -23.38 -18.12
N SER A 180 -15.36 -24.02 -17.46
CA SER A 180 -16.74 -23.56 -17.32
C SER A 180 -16.83 -22.05 -17.03
N GLU A 181 -17.82 -21.38 -17.62
CA GLU A 181 -18.14 -19.96 -17.48
C GLU A 181 -18.45 -19.52 -16.02
N HIS A 182 -18.38 -20.44 -15.07
CA HIS A 182 -18.68 -20.18 -13.67
C HIS A 182 -17.42 -19.87 -12.83
N ARG A 183 -17.35 -18.60 -12.42
CA ARG A 183 -16.79 -18.06 -11.16
C ARG A 183 -15.28 -17.87 -11.00
N LEU A 184 -14.42 -18.46 -11.81
CA LEU A 184 -12.97 -18.37 -11.59
C LEU A 184 -12.32 -17.51 -12.68
N GLU A 185 -11.89 -16.30 -12.34
CA GLU A 185 -11.01 -15.51 -13.21
C GLU A 185 -9.55 -16.00 -13.05
N PRO A 186 -9.03 -16.85 -13.97
CA PRO A 186 -7.78 -17.58 -13.76
C PRO A 186 -6.59 -16.62 -13.64
N PHE A 187 -6.59 -15.54 -14.42
CA PHE A 187 -5.53 -14.56 -14.42
C PHE A 187 -5.42 -13.79 -13.10
N ARG A 188 -6.56 -13.44 -12.48
CA ARG A 188 -6.56 -12.77 -11.17
C ARG A 188 -6.16 -13.70 -10.04
N ILE A 189 -6.54 -14.98 -10.12
CA ILE A 189 -6.05 -16.00 -9.19
C ILE A 189 -4.54 -16.14 -9.30
N MET A 190 -4.02 -16.17 -10.52
CA MET A 190 -2.58 -16.27 -10.77
C MET A 190 -1.81 -15.07 -10.20
N VAL A 191 -2.37 -13.86 -10.30
CA VAL A 191 -1.85 -12.65 -9.65
C VAL A 191 -1.80 -12.83 -8.12
N LEU A 192 -2.85 -13.36 -7.48
CA LEU A 192 -2.84 -13.61 -6.03
C LEU A 192 -1.80 -14.68 -5.64
N LEU A 193 -1.74 -15.78 -6.37
CA LEU A 193 -0.80 -16.87 -6.13
C LEU A 193 0.66 -16.44 -6.30
N SER A 194 0.94 -15.50 -7.21
CA SER A 194 2.28 -14.97 -7.44
C SER A 194 2.91 -14.34 -6.19
N ARG A 195 2.10 -13.89 -5.22
CA ARG A 195 2.58 -13.26 -3.99
C ARG A 195 2.90 -14.24 -2.86
N LEU A 196 2.39 -15.47 -2.92
CA LEU A 196 2.55 -16.44 -1.84
C LEU A 196 4.03 -16.73 -1.51
N PRO A 197 4.92 -16.98 -2.49
CA PRO A 197 6.33 -17.25 -2.19
C PRO A 197 7.00 -16.06 -1.49
N ALA A 198 6.63 -14.84 -1.87
CA ALA A 198 7.19 -13.63 -1.30
C ALA A 198 6.66 -13.33 0.11
N LEU A 199 5.37 -13.59 0.36
CA LEU A 199 4.77 -13.55 1.69
C LEU A 199 5.42 -14.58 2.63
N ILE A 200 5.62 -15.80 2.16
CA ILE A 200 6.29 -16.86 2.93
C ILE A 200 7.74 -16.43 3.24
N ALA A 201 8.50 -15.95 2.25
CA ALA A 201 9.87 -15.50 2.45
C ALA A 201 9.98 -14.32 3.44
N ALA A 202 9.08 -13.33 3.35
CA ALA A 202 9.04 -12.21 4.29
C ALA A 202 8.64 -12.68 5.71
N GLY A 203 7.67 -13.60 5.80
CA GLY A 203 7.22 -14.17 7.08
C GLY A 203 8.29 -15.02 7.77
N THR A 204 8.95 -15.91 7.05
CA THR A 204 10.05 -16.72 7.61
C THR A 204 11.24 -15.85 7.97
N GLY A 205 11.56 -14.83 7.15
CA GLY A 205 12.59 -13.83 7.46
C GLY A 205 12.28 -13.07 8.75
N LEU A 206 11.03 -12.62 8.93
CA LEU A 206 10.61 -11.92 10.15
C LEU A 206 10.68 -12.84 11.38
N CYS A 207 10.15 -14.06 11.29
CA CYS A 207 10.23 -15.04 12.37
C CYS A 207 11.69 -15.33 12.73
N ALA A 208 12.56 -15.54 11.74
CA ALA A 208 13.98 -15.75 11.99
C ALA A 208 14.61 -14.56 12.71
N SER A 209 14.32 -13.33 12.29
CA SER A 209 14.84 -12.12 12.95
C SER A 209 14.32 -11.95 14.37
N LEU A 210 13.09 -12.36 14.69
CA LEU A 210 12.51 -12.22 16.03
C LEU A 210 12.96 -13.32 17.01
N PHE A 211 13.13 -14.55 16.53
CA PHE A 211 13.42 -15.71 17.39
C PHE A 211 14.89 -16.11 17.44
N LYS A 212 15.74 -15.69 16.49
CA LYS A 212 17.19 -15.88 16.59
C LYS A 212 17.81 -14.69 17.32
N PHE A 213 17.89 -14.81 18.64
CA PHE A 213 18.70 -13.91 19.48
C PHE A 213 20.18 -14.30 19.35
N GLU A 214 20.87 -13.74 18.37
CA GLU A 214 22.34 -13.75 18.39
C GLU A 214 22.82 -12.50 19.10
N VAL A 215 23.43 -12.70 20.28
CA VAL A 215 24.04 -11.63 21.07
C VAL A 215 25.18 -11.01 20.26
N GLY A 216 24.98 -9.78 19.78
CA GLY A 216 26.02 -8.98 19.12
C GLY A 216 25.81 -8.65 17.63
N GLN A 217 24.77 -9.18 16.98
CA GLN A 217 24.41 -8.79 15.61
C GLN A 217 23.22 -7.80 15.62
N PRO A 218 23.26 -6.70 14.85
CA PRO A 218 22.12 -5.78 14.75
C PRO A 218 20.90 -6.50 14.17
N GLN A 219 19.77 -6.42 14.88
CA GLN A 219 18.55 -7.14 14.53
C GLN A 219 17.82 -6.43 13.38
N HIS A 220 17.90 -6.97 12.16
CA HIS A 220 17.31 -6.36 10.95
C HIS A 220 15.86 -6.80 10.68
N TRP A 221 14.99 -6.77 11.70
CA TRP A 221 13.58 -7.21 11.58
C TRP A 221 12.70 -6.26 10.76
N SER A 222 13.11 -5.00 10.60
CA SER A 222 12.29 -3.95 9.97
C SER A 222 12.02 -4.21 8.49
N THR A 223 13.01 -4.70 7.73
CA THR A 223 12.85 -5.02 6.30
C THR A 223 11.83 -6.13 6.05
N PRO A 224 11.94 -7.34 6.63
CA PRO A 224 10.95 -8.39 6.41
C PRO A 224 9.56 -8.01 6.94
N ALA A 225 9.47 -7.28 8.07
CA ALA A 225 8.19 -6.75 8.56
C ALA A 225 7.54 -5.80 7.56
N THR A 226 8.33 -4.88 6.98
CA THR A 226 7.83 -3.90 6.02
C THR A 226 7.38 -4.56 4.73
N LEU A 227 8.14 -5.54 4.22
CA LEU A 227 7.75 -6.31 3.04
C LEU A 227 6.45 -7.08 3.27
N LEU A 228 6.25 -7.66 4.45
CA LEU A 228 4.99 -8.31 4.84
C LEU A 228 3.80 -7.35 4.73
N VAL A 229 3.93 -6.15 5.30
CA VAL A 229 2.89 -5.11 5.20
C VAL A 229 2.61 -4.74 3.76
N CYS A 230 3.65 -4.56 2.94
CA CYS A 230 3.50 -4.25 1.51
C CYS A 230 2.75 -5.37 0.77
N TYR A 231 3.13 -6.64 0.98
CA TYR A 231 2.47 -7.77 0.34
C TYR A 231 1.01 -7.92 0.78
N LEU A 232 0.68 -7.63 2.02
CA LEU A 232 -0.70 -7.63 2.50
C LEU A 232 -1.53 -6.54 1.83
N LEU A 233 -1.01 -5.32 1.73
CA LEU A 233 -1.67 -4.20 1.05
C LEU A 233 -1.90 -4.50 -0.44
N TRP A 234 -0.88 -5.04 -1.11
CA TRP A 234 -1.00 -5.39 -2.52
C TRP A 234 -1.95 -6.58 -2.76
N SER A 235 -1.94 -7.58 -1.88
CA SER A 235 -2.89 -8.70 -1.95
C SER A 235 -4.32 -8.23 -1.70
N TRP A 236 -4.52 -7.29 -0.77
CA TRP A 236 -5.81 -6.65 -0.55
C TRP A 236 -6.32 -5.93 -1.80
N ALA A 237 -5.45 -5.18 -2.48
CA ALA A 237 -5.80 -4.54 -3.75
C ALA A 237 -6.19 -5.56 -4.84
N ASP A 238 -5.47 -6.68 -4.94
CA ASP A 238 -5.80 -7.76 -5.88
C ASP A 238 -7.15 -8.41 -5.55
N LEU A 239 -7.49 -8.58 -4.27
CA LEU A 239 -8.79 -9.09 -3.84
C LEU A 239 -9.94 -8.14 -4.19
N LEU A 240 -9.73 -6.82 -4.10
CA LEU A 240 -10.74 -5.84 -4.52
C LEU A 240 -11.02 -5.94 -6.02
N LEU A 241 -9.97 -6.08 -6.84
CA LEU A 241 -10.12 -6.27 -8.29
C LEU A 241 -10.84 -7.60 -8.60
N PHE A 242 -10.49 -8.68 -7.91
CA PHE A 242 -11.14 -9.97 -8.05
C PHE A 242 -12.64 -9.92 -7.74
N ARG A 243 -13.04 -9.24 -6.66
CA ARG A 243 -14.45 -9.07 -6.29
C ARG A 243 -15.23 -8.25 -7.32
N SER A 244 -14.63 -7.22 -7.91
CA SER A 244 -15.30 -6.39 -8.92
C SER A 244 -15.59 -7.10 -10.23
N SER A 245 -14.86 -8.18 -10.51
CA SER A 245 -15.02 -9.03 -11.68
C SER A 245 -16.15 -10.05 -11.58
N GLN A 246 -16.68 -10.30 -10.38
CA GLN A 246 -17.76 -11.29 -10.21
C GLN A 246 -19.11 -10.69 -10.65
N PRO A 247 -19.92 -11.41 -11.45
CA PRO A 247 -21.29 -11.01 -11.72
C PRO A 247 -22.03 -10.82 -10.39
N ARG A 248 -22.67 -9.66 -10.20
CA ARG A 248 -23.65 -9.54 -9.11
C ARG A 248 -24.73 -10.57 -9.39
N ALA A 249 -25.06 -11.41 -8.41
CA ALA A 249 -26.28 -12.19 -8.47
C ALA A 249 -27.43 -11.19 -8.66
N ASP A 250 -28.16 -11.32 -9.77
CA ASP A 250 -29.38 -10.57 -10.01
C ASP A 250 -30.34 -10.85 -8.86
N GLY A 251 -30.49 -9.87 -7.97
CA GLY A 251 -31.51 -9.88 -6.94
C GLY A 251 -32.83 -9.44 -7.57
N ASP A 252 -33.69 -10.42 -7.82
CA ASP A 252 -35.14 -10.35 -7.97
C ASP A 252 -35.76 -9.15 -8.71
N HIS A 253 -36.04 -9.37 -9.99
CA HIS A 253 -37.29 -8.88 -10.58
C HIS A 253 -38.42 -9.86 -10.20
N SER A 254 -39.31 -9.44 -9.29
CA SER A 254 -40.76 -9.71 -9.19
C SER A 254 -41.18 -9.38 -7.74
N ALA A 255 -42.08 -8.45 -7.45
CA ALA A 255 -43.46 -8.46 -7.91
C ALA A 255 -44.04 -7.04 -7.98
N GLY A 256 -44.74 -6.77 -9.09
CA GLY A 256 -45.91 -5.90 -9.10
C GLY A 256 -47.17 -6.69 -8.76
#